data_AF-A0A355J4V8-F1
#
_entry.id   AF-A0A355J4V8-F1
#
_cell.length_a   1.000
_cell.length_b   1.000
_cell.length_c   1.000
_cell.angle_alpha   90.00
_cell.angle_beta   90.00
_cell.angle_gamma   90.00
#
_symmetry.space_group_name_H-M   'P 1'
#
loop_
_entity.id
_entity.type
_entity.pdbx_description
1 polymer ?
#
loop_
_entity_poly.entity_id
_entity_poly.type
_entity_poly.pdbx_seq_one_letter_code
_entity_poly.pdbx_strand_id
1 'polypeptide(L)'
;MTKMKNRIRIILPLCLLLFGSCITTKVIREDTEWSDFWWSHESDVSKPRVLFIGNSITRGYYPAVSAKLAEKANCDRYSTSRSIEDLALLQETKIAMGKYNHTVIHFNNGLHGWHLTGEQYEEGLRKFVRFLIAQKSRDCKLVYSLTTPVSSKEPGVKLDSERNTIVMERNSIALKVMKENGIQVIDLYGLMEPELEKYNSSKGDLHYKREGYELMADHISREILKLIENRK
;
A
#
# COMPACT_ATOMS: atom_id res chain seq x y z
N MET A 1 -5.07 83.48 -12.75
CA MET A 1 -3.92 82.56 -12.90
C MET A 1 -3.59 81.94 -11.56
N THR A 2 -4.16 80.77 -11.24
CA THR A 2 -3.77 79.99 -10.06
C THR A 2 -4.05 78.52 -10.35
N LYS A 3 -2.99 77.73 -10.56
CA LYS A 3 -3.03 76.30 -10.92
C LYS A 3 -3.38 75.47 -9.68
N MET A 4 -4.52 74.78 -9.68
CA MET A 4 -4.82 73.72 -8.73
C MET A 4 -4.25 72.40 -9.26
N LYS A 5 -3.19 71.89 -8.63
CA LYS A 5 -2.59 70.58 -8.94
C LYS A 5 -3.36 69.49 -8.18
N ASN A 6 -4.22 68.74 -8.86
CA ASN A 6 -4.77 67.49 -8.34
C ASN A 6 -3.64 66.44 -8.29
N ARG A 7 -3.21 66.07 -7.08
CA ARG A 7 -2.33 64.90 -6.87
C ARG A 7 -3.21 63.68 -6.68
N ILE A 8 -3.33 62.86 -7.72
CA ILE A 8 -3.89 61.50 -7.61
C ILE A 8 -2.86 60.65 -6.88
N ARG A 9 -3.17 60.20 -5.66
CA ARG A 9 -2.40 59.18 -4.95
C ARG A 9 -2.88 57.81 -5.43
N ILE A 10 -2.11 57.18 -6.31
CA ILE A 10 -2.30 55.77 -6.66
C ILE A 10 -1.70 54.95 -5.50
N ILE A 11 -2.56 54.31 -4.71
CA ILE A 11 -2.14 53.34 -3.70
C ILE A 11 -2.06 51.99 -4.42
N LEU A 12 -0.83 51.54 -4.70
CA LEU A 12 -0.57 50.21 -5.24
C LEU A 12 -0.65 49.20 -4.08
N PRO A 13 -1.48 48.15 -4.14
CA PRO A 13 -1.52 47.16 -3.07
C PRO A 13 -0.25 46.31 -3.16
N LEU A 14 0.59 46.40 -2.12
CA LEU A 14 1.74 45.53 -1.94
C LEU A 14 1.23 44.12 -1.62
N CYS A 15 1.08 43.28 -2.64
CA CYS A 15 0.88 41.84 -2.44
C CYS A 15 2.16 41.27 -1.80
N LEU A 16 2.15 41.08 -0.48
CA LEU A 16 3.12 40.22 0.18
C LEU A 16 2.88 38.79 -0.29
N LEU A 17 3.69 38.34 -1.24
CA LEU A 17 3.87 36.91 -1.53
C LEU A 17 4.52 36.28 -0.30
N LEU A 18 3.70 35.68 0.56
CA LEU A 18 4.18 34.77 1.60
C LEU A 18 4.78 33.56 0.89
N PHE A 19 6.10 33.59 0.69
CA PHE A 19 6.88 32.40 0.36
C PHE A 19 6.81 31.48 1.59
N GLY A 20 5.78 30.63 1.64
CA GLY A 20 5.78 29.50 2.56
C GLY A 20 7.02 28.69 2.26
N SER A 21 7.95 28.61 3.22
CA SER A 21 9.11 27.75 3.09
C SER A 21 8.59 26.33 2.94
N CYS A 22 8.69 25.78 1.74
CA CYS A 22 8.46 24.36 1.52
C CYS A 22 9.62 23.65 2.20
N ILE A 23 9.45 23.32 3.48
CA ILE A 23 10.38 22.44 4.18
C ILE A 23 10.19 21.09 3.51
N THR A 24 11.04 20.78 2.53
CA THR A 24 11.12 19.45 1.96
C THR A 24 11.65 18.55 3.07
N THR A 25 10.77 17.82 3.73
CA THR A 25 11.19 16.78 4.65
C THR A 25 12.06 15.80 3.86
N LYS A 26 13.30 15.61 4.31
CA LYS A 26 14.23 14.68 3.68
C LYS A 26 13.65 13.28 3.85
N VAL A 27 13.21 12.66 2.76
CA VAL A 27 12.74 11.25 2.76
C VAL A 27 13.94 10.36 3.10
N ILE A 28 13.78 9.52 4.12
CA ILE A 28 14.78 8.53 4.51
C ILE A 28 14.46 7.24 3.75
N ARG A 29 15.43 6.74 2.99
CA ARG A 29 15.32 5.53 2.19
C ARG A 29 16.14 4.41 2.79
N GLU A 30 15.76 3.17 2.48
CA GLU A 30 16.56 2.00 2.84
C GLU A 30 17.83 1.95 1.98
N ASP A 31 18.81 1.14 2.40
CA ASP A 31 20.06 0.97 1.65
C ASP A 31 19.81 0.42 0.23
N THR A 32 18.82 -0.46 0.11
CA THR A 32 18.35 -0.99 -1.17
C THR A 32 16.92 -0.55 -1.43
N GLU A 33 16.74 0.21 -2.51
CA GLU A 33 15.42 0.56 -3.03
C GLU A 33 15.11 -0.26 -4.29
N TRP A 34 13.95 -0.89 -4.34
CA TRP A 34 13.56 -1.75 -5.45
C TRP A 34 12.08 -1.64 -5.76
N SER A 35 11.75 -1.84 -7.05
CA SER A 35 10.38 -1.89 -7.55
C SER A 35 10.29 -2.93 -8.66
N ASP A 36 9.24 -3.73 -8.62
CA ASP A 36 9.03 -4.88 -9.50
C ASP A 36 7.55 -4.87 -9.93
N PHE A 37 7.36 -4.66 -11.23
CA PHE A 37 6.06 -4.54 -11.87
C PHE A 37 5.82 -5.74 -12.78
N TRP A 38 4.58 -6.19 -12.82
CA TRP A 38 4.18 -7.31 -13.66
C TRP A 38 2.72 -7.14 -14.10
N TRP A 39 2.49 -7.06 -15.41
CA TRP A 39 1.14 -7.11 -15.98
C TRP A 39 0.96 -8.42 -16.73
N SER A 40 -0.09 -9.16 -16.38
CA SER A 40 -0.41 -10.44 -17.04
C SER A 40 -1.57 -10.26 -18.00
N HIS A 41 -1.51 -10.97 -19.13
CA HIS A 41 -2.57 -11.00 -20.15
C HIS A 41 -3.05 -9.59 -20.54
N GLU A 42 -2.11 -8.70 -20.86
CA GLU A 42 -2.36 -7.27 -21.04
C GLU A 42 -3.46 -6.97 -22.08
N SER A 43 -3.45 -7.70 -23.20
CA SER A 43 -4.43 -7.53 -24.28
C SER A 43 -5.81 -8.13 -23.98
N ASP A 44 -5.94 -8.95 -22.92
CA ASP A 44 -7.21 -9.58 -22.57
C ASP A 44 -8.09 -8.63 -21.78
N VAL A 45 -9.15 -8.18 -22.44
CA VAL A 45 -10.20 -7.30 -21.91
C VAL A 45 -11.48 -8.07 -21.55
N SER A 46 -11.51 -9.39 -21.73
CA SER A 46 -12.70 -10.22 -21.47
C SER A 46 -12.92 -10.51 -19.98
N LYS A 47 -11.86 -10.44 -19.17
CA LYS A 47 -11.88 -10.69 -17.73
C LYS A 47 -11.67 -9.38 -16.94
N PRO A 48 -12.28 -9.26 -15.74
CA PRO A 48 -11.93 -8.18 -14.82
C PRO A 48 -10.44 -8.24 -14.45
N ARG A 49 -9.89 -7.09 -14.05
CA ARG A 49 -8.46 -6.96 -13.69
C ARG A 49 -8.30 -6.66 -12.21
N VAL A 50 -7.35 -7.34 -11.56
CA VAL A 50 -7.01 -7.18 -10.14
C VAL A 50 -5.55 -6.75 -10.03
N LEU A 51 -5.28 -5.65 -9.34
CA LEU A 51 -3.93 -5.19 -9.06
C LEU A 51 -3.55 -5.50 -7.61
N PHE A 52 -2.40 -6.14 -7.42
CA PHE A 52 -1.80 -6.41 -6.12
C PHE A 52 -0.63 -5.44 -5.87
N ILE A 53 -0.71 -4.65 -4.80
CA ILE A 53 0.32 -3.69 -4.39
C ILE A 53 0.92 -4.12 -3.05
N GLY A 54 2.25 -4.20 -2.95
CA GLY A 54 2.88 -4.41 -1.65
C GLY A 54 4.38 -4.60 -1.73
N ASN A 55 4.91 -5.58 -1.01
CA ASN A 55 6.35 -5.82 -0.87
C ASN A 55 6.71 -7.25 -1.29
N SER A 56 7.82 -7.78 -0.77
CA SER A 56 8.28 -9.14 -1.07
C SER A 56 7.28 -10.23 -0.65
N ILE A 57 6.44 -10.00 0.36
CA ILE A 57 5.37 -10.93 0.75
C ILE A 57 4.29 -10.99 -0.32
N THR A 58 3.89 -9.82 -0.85
CA THR A 58 2.98 -9.75 -2.01
C THR A 58 3.55 -10.46 -3.21
N ARG A 59 4.84 -10.26 -3.50
CA ARG A 59 5.54 -11.00 -4.57
C ARG A 59 5.53 -12.51 -4.32
N GLY A 60 5.65 -12.95 -3.06
CA GLY A 60 5.66 -14.36 -2.68
C GLY A 60 4.34 -15.09 -2.90
N TYR A 61 3.21 -14.52 -2.47
CA TYR A 61 1.90 -15.17 -2.68
C TYR A 61 1.28 -14.91 -4.06
N TYR A 62 1.72 -13.88 -4.79
CA TYR A 62 1.11 -13.48 -6.05
C TYR A 62 0.97 -14.61 -7.08
N PRO A 63 1.98 -15.47 -7.34
CA PRO A 63 1.84 -16.55 -8.32
C PRO A 63 0.69 -17.50 -7.98
N ALA A 64 0.57 -17.88 -6.71
CA ALA A 64 -0.49 -18.77 -6.23
C ALA A 64 -1.87 -18.10 -6.27
N VAL A 65 -1.98 -16.83 -5.87
CA VAL A 65 -3.24 -16.07 -5.99
C VAL A 65 -3.67 -15.94 -7.45
N SER A 66 -2.74 -15.55 -8.33
CA SER A 66 -3.00 -15.36 -9.75
C SER A 66 -3.47 -16.66 -10.40
N ALA A 67 -2.85 -17.80 -10.07
CA ALA A 67 -3.28 -19.11 -10.56
C ALA A 67 -4.72 -19.45 -10.13
N LYS A 68 -5.07 -19.19 -8.85
CA LYS A 68 -6.42 -19.44 -8.32
C LYS A 68 -7.49 -18.52 -8.92
N LEU A 69 -7.10 -17.35 -9.42
CA LEU A 69 -8.00 -16.37 -10.04
C LEU A 69 -8.02 -16.46 -11.58
N ALA A 70 -7.17 -17.27 -12.21
CA ALA A 70 -6.91 -17.23 -13.66
C ALA A 70 -8.16 -17.36 -14.54
N GLU A 71 -9.13 -18.19 -14.13
CA GLU A 71 -10.39 -18.37 -14.87
C GLU A 71 -11.36 -17.19 -14.73
N LYS A 72 -11.16 -16.32 -13.73
CA LYS A 72 -12.10 -15.27 -13.33
C LYS A 72 -11.56 -13.86 -13.51
N ALA A 73 -10.24 -13.65 -13.42
CA ALA A 73 -9.63 -12.33 -13.49
C ALA A 73 -8.18 -12.37 -13.99
N ASN A 74 -7.77 -11.29 -14.66
CA ASN A 74 -6.37 -11.02 -14.95
C ASN A 74 -5.72 -10.31 -13.76
N CYS A 75 -4.57 -10.81 -13.31
CA CYS A 75 -3.91 -10.30 -12.11
C CYS A 75 -2.60 -9.59 -12.47
N ASP A 76 -2.44 -8.37 -11.97
CA ASP A 76 -1.22 -7.57 -12.10
C ASP A 76 -0.60 -7.35 -10.73
N ARG A 77 0.69 -7.02 -10.70
CA ARG A 77 1.43 -6.81 -9.47
C ARG A 77 2.34 -5.60 -9.58
N TYR A 78 2.40 -4.86 -8.48
CA TYR A 78 3.45 -3.92 -8.17
C TYR A 78 3.96 -4.19 -6.76
N SER A 79 5.19 -4.66 -6.63
CA SER A 79 5.84 -4.86 -5.33
C SER A 79 7.09 -4.01 -5.22
N THR A 80 7.36 -3.48 -4.03
CA THR A 80 8.44 -2.53 -3.80
C THR A 80 8.96 -2.55 -2.36
N SER A 81 10.13 -1.97 -2.14
CA SER A 81 10.63 -1.54 -0.82
C SER A 81 10.03 -0.22 -0.33
N ARG A 82 9.31 0.55 -1.17
CA ARG A 82 8.90 1.90 -0.77
C ARG A 82 8.11 1.88 0.53
N SER A 83 8.61 2.63 1.49
CA SER A 83 7.89 3.00 2.70
C SER A 83 6.75 3.97 2.36
N ILE A 84 5.79 4.08 3.28
CA ILE A 84 4.48 4.70 3.02
C ILE A 84 4.54 6.24 2.82
N GLU A 85 5.61 6.88 3.30
CA GLU A 85 5.91 8.31 3.21
C GLU A 85 6.61 8.71 1.90
N ASP A 86 7.25 7.75 1.20
CA ASP A 86 8.00 8.05 -0.02
C ASP A 86 7.03 8.42 -1.17
N LEU A 87 7.23 9.61 -1.74
CA LEU A 87 6.46 10.07 -2.90
C LEU A 87 6.60 9.15 -4.11
N ALA A 88 7.72 8.42 -4.23
CA ALA A 88 7.92 7.42 -5.26
C ALA A 88 6.85 6.32 -5.21
N LEU A 89 6.34 5.95 -4.03
CA LEU A 89 5.26 4.97 -3.89
C LEU A 89 4.01 5.40 -4.66
N LEU A 90 3.65 6.70 -4.59
CA LEU A 90 2.48 7.23 -5.29
C LEU A 90 2.70 7.26 -6.81
N GLN A 91 3.89 7.68 -7.24
CA GLN A 91 4.25 7.77 -8.66
C GLN A 91 4.28 6.39 -9.31
N GLU A 92 4.92 5.42 -8.65
CA GLU A 92 5.02 4.05 -9.10
C GLU A 92 3.67 3.33 -9.05
N THR A 93 2.84 3.59 -8.02
CA THR A 93 1.46 3.08 -8.00
C THR A 93 0.66 3.63 -9.19
N LYS A 94 0.85 4.90 -9.56
CA LYS A 94 0.19 5.47 -10.75
C LYS A 94 0.60 4.73 -12.04
N ILE A 95 1.88 4.36 -12.15
CA ILE A 95 2.38 3.54 -13.27
C ILE A 95 1.71 2.17 -13.24
N ALA A 96 1.70 1.49 -12.09
CA ALA A 96 1.06 0.19 -11.87
C ALA A 96 -0.42 0.17 -12.29
N MET A 97 -1.16 1.22 -11.90
CA MET A 97 -2.57 1.39 -12.25
C MET A 97 -2.79 1.63 -13.75
N GLY A 98 -1.82 2.22 -14.45
CA GLY A 98 -1.86 2.45 -15.89
C GLY A 98 -3.15 3.14 -16.34
N LYS A 99 -3.62 2.79 -17.55
CA LYS A 99 -4.95 3.16 -18.06
C LYS A 99 -5.98 2.03 -17.86
N TYR A 100 -5.75 1.16 -16.89
CA TYR A 100 -6.54 -0.05 -16.70
C TYR A 100 -7.76 0.19 -15.81
N ASN A 101 -8.87 -0.46 -16.14
CA ASN A 101 -10.07 -0.47 -15.31
C ASN A 101 -10.03 -1.61 -14.30
N HIS A 102 -9.24 -1.43 -13.24
CA HIS A 102 -9.15 -2.39 -12.15
C HIS A 102 -10.51 -2.55 -11.46
N THR A 103 -10.91 -3.81 -11.27
CA THR A 103 -12.10 -4.18 -10.49
C THR A 103 -11.79 -4.26 -9.01
N VAL A 104 -10.60 -4.76 -8.67
CA VAL A 104 -10.09 -4.79 -7.29
C VAL A 104 -8.64 -4.29 -7.29
N ILE A 105 -8.31 -3.45 -6.32
CA ILE A 105 -6.92 -3.16 -5.94
C ILE A 105 -6.74 -3.73 -4.53
N HIS A 106 -5.97 -4.81 -4.44
CA HIS A 106 -5.47 -5.38 -3.19
C HIS A 106 -4.16 -4.68 -2.85
N PHE A 107 -4.01 -4.20 -1.61
CA PHE A 107 -2.79 -3.49 -1.21
C PHE A 107 -2.34 -3.79 0.22
N ASN A 108 -1.02 -3.72 0.44
CA ASN A 108 -0.37 -3.77 1.75
C ASN A 108 0.83 -2.81 1.78
N ASN A 109 1.16 -2.30 2.97
CA ASN A 109 2.44 -1.67 3.30
C ASN A 109 2.67 -1.89 4.81
N GLY A 110 3.91 -2.06 5.26
CA GLY A 110 4.21 -2.17 6.69
C GLY A 110 5.47 -2.92 7.11
N LEU A 111 6.18 -3.62 6.20
CA LEU A 111 7.48 -4.28 6.49
C LEU A 111 8.71 -3.49 6.02
N HIS A 112 8.52 -2.25 5.57
CA HIS A 112 9.57 -1.32 5.18
C HIS A 112 9.41 0.00 5.94
N GLY A 113 10.42 0.86 5.86
CA GLY A 113 10.37 2.18 6.52
C GLY A 113 10.36 2.05 8.05
N TRP A 114 11.17 1.16 8.61
CA TRP A 114 11.25 0.92 10.07
C TRP A 114 11.62 2.15 10.91
N HIS A 115 12.12 3.21 10.26
CA HIS A 115 12.47 4.48 10.90
C HIS A 115 11.26 5.37 11.22
N LEU A 116 10.06 5.04 10.71
CA LEU A 116 8.86 5.85 10.90
C LEU A 116 8.25 5.64 12.28
N THR A 117 7.80 6.74 12.88
CA THR A 117 6.87 6.70 14.01
C THR A 117 5.48 6.26 13.55
N GLY A 118 4.63 5.83 14.50
CA GLY A 118 3.22 5.55 14.23
C GLY A 118 2.48 6.74 13.59
N GLU A 119 2.76 7.97 14.01
CA GLU A 119 2.15 9.19 13.45
C GLU A 119 2.55 9.40 11.97
N GLN A 120 3.84 9.27 11.65
CA GLN A 120 4.32 9.41 10.27
C GLN A 120 3.76 8.30 9.38
N TYR A 121 3.68 7.07 9.90
CA TYR A 121 3.07 5.95 9.20
C TYR A 121 1.56 6.19 8.96
N GLU A 122 0.82 6.69 9.96
CA GLU A 122 -0.60 7.03 9.81
C GLU A 122 -0.81 8.13 8.76
N GLU A 123 -0.02 9.19 8.79
CA GLU A 123 -0.10 10.28 7.81
C GLU A 123 0.14 9.76 6.38
N GLY A 124 1.22 8.99 6.19
CA GLY A 124 1.56 8.38 4.91
C GLY A 124 0.46 7.43 4.42
N LEU A 125 -0.05 6.55 5.30
CA LEU A 125 -1.09 5.59 4.93
C LEU A 125 -2.38 6.30 4.52
N ARG A 126 -2.78 7.34 5.25
CA ARG A 126 -3.93 8.17 4.89
C ARG A 126 -3.73 8.86 3.55
N LYS A 127 -2.53 9.36 3.28
CA LYS A 127 -2.19 9.97 1.98
C LYS A 127 -2.28 8.94 0.85
N PHE A 128 -1.76 7.73 1.06
CA PHE A 128 -1.81 6.67 0.07
C PHE A 128 -3.24 6.19 -0.20
N VAL A 129 -4.07 6.02 0.84
CA VAL A 129 -5.49 5.67 0.70
C VAL A 129 -6.25 6.74 -0.06
N ARG A 130 -6.07 8.04 0.28
CA ARG A 130 -6.69 9.13 -0.48
C ARG A 130 -6.27 9.12 -1.95
N PHE A 131 -5.00 8.86 -2.22
CA PHE A 131 -4.50 8.74 -3.58
C PHE A 131 -5.18 7.59 -4.33
N LEU A 132 -5.25 6.39 -3.75
CA LEU A 132 -5.93 5.24 -4.37
C LEU A 132 -7.41 5.54 -4.64
N ILE A 133 -8.14 6.14 -3.68
CA ILE A 133 -9.54 6.52 -3.84
C ILE A 133 -9.71 7.52 -5.00
N ALA A 134 -8.81 8.49 -5.13
CA ALA A 134 -8.87 9.51 -6.17
C ALA A 134 -8.48 8.98 -7.57
N GLN A 135 -7.61 7.97 -7.66
CA GLN A 135 -7.09 7.46 -8.93
C GLN A 135 -7.81 6.21 -9.44
N LYS A 136 -8.48 5.43 -8.57
CA LYS A 136 -9.15 4.19 -8.96
C LYS A 136 -10.33 4.45 -9.90
N SER A 137 -10.68 3.45 -10.71
CA SER A 137 -11.93 3.48 -11.48
C SER A 137 -13.16 3.53 -10.55
N ARG A 138 -14.27 4.09 -11.04
CA ARG A 138 -15.51 4.29 -10.28
C ARG A 138 -15.92 3.05 -9.47
N ASP A 139 -15.97 1.90 -10.13
CA ASP A 139 -16.45 0.65 -9.53
C ASP A 139 -15.32 -0.24 -8.96
N CYS A 140 -14.09 0.28 -8.89
CA CYS A 140 -12.98 -0.42 -8.29
C CYS A 140 -13.18 -0.54 -6.78
N LYS A 141 -13.03 -1.74 -6.23
CA LYS A 141 -12.98 -2.00 -4.79
C LYS A 141 -11.53 -1.94 -4.32
N LEU A 142 -11.30 -1.34 -3.15
CA LEU A 142 -10.01 -1.38 -2.47
C LEU A 142 -10.09 -2.44 -1.36
N VAL A 143 -9.02 -3.22 -1.19
CA VAL A 143 -8.90 -4.23 -0.14
C VAL A 143 -7.51 -4.13 0.47
N TYR A 144 -7.43 -4.00 1.79
CA TYR A 144 -6.15 -3.94 2.49
C TYR A 144 -5.84 -5.28 3.16
N SER A 145 -4.59 -5.71 3.13
CA SER A 145 -4.13 -6.81 3.99
C SER A 145 -3.27 -6.30 5.13
N LEU A 146 -3.59 -6.76 6.35
CA LEU A 146 -2.74 -6.51 7.51
C LEU A 146 -1.34 -7.09 7.27
N THR A 147 -0.33 -6.39 7.80
CA THR A 147 1.05 -6.80 7.70
C THR A 147 1.27 -8.06 8.51
N THR A 148 1.93 -9.07 7.93
CA THR A 148 2.20 -10.37 8.56
C THR A 148 3.20 -10.26 9.71
N PRO A 149 3.20 -11.21 10.66
CA PRO A 149 4.15 -11.24 11.78
C PRO A 149 5.60 -11.42 11.33
N VAL A 150 6.53 -10.97 12.18
CA VAL A 150 7.98 -11.15 11.99
C VAL A 150 8.49 -12.24 12.92
N SER A 151 9.17 -13.25 12.36
CA SER A 151 9.75 -14.32 13.17
C SER A 151 10.98 -13.86 13.95
N SER A 152 11.22 -14.41 15.14
CA SER A 152 12.43 -14.13 15.90
C SER A 152 13.63 -14.91 15.34
N LYS A 153 14.83 -14.34 15.50
CA LYS A 153 16.10 -15.05 15.34
C LYS A 153 16.49 -15.84 16.59
N GLU A 154 15.92 -15.50 17.74
CA GLU A 154 16.31 -16.07 19.03
C GLU A 154 15.76 -17.50 19.22
N PRO A 155 16.58 -18.45 19.69
CA PRO A 155 16.11 -19.80 19.99
C PRO A 155 14.97 -19.81 21.03
N GLY A 156 13.88 -20.50 20.71
CA GLY A 156 12.74 -20.64 21.63
C GLY A 156 11.80 -19.43 21.68
N VAL A 157 12.08 -18.38 20.91
CA VAL A 157 11.22 -17.20 20.78
C VAL A 157 10.54 -17.24 19.41
N LYS A 158 9.21 -17.18 19.37
CA LYS A 158 8.45 -17.23 18.12
C LYS A 158 8.55 -15.94 17.31
N LEU A 159 8.30 -14.81 17.98
CA LEU A 159 8.13 -13.49 17.37
C LEU A 159 9.29 -12.57 17.75
N ASP A 160 9.79 -11.80 16.78
CA ASP A 160 10.67 -10.67 17.07
C ASP A 160 9.86 -9.60 17.82
N SER A 161 10.16 -9.38 19.10
CA SER A 161 9.32 -8.55 19.98
C SER A 161 9.29 -7.08 19.51
N GLU A 162 10.45 -6.51 19.22
CA GLU A 162 10.58 -5.12 18.79
C GLU A 162 9.84 -4.87 17.46
N ARG A 163 10.10 -5.71 16.45
CA ARG A 163 9.47 -5.56 15.14
C ARG A 163 7.97 -5.84 15.19
N ASN A 164 7.52 -6.82 15.96
CA ASN A 164 6.09 -7.07 16.07
C ASN A 164 5.35 -6.01 16.88
N THR A 165 5.99 -5.32 17.83
CA THR A 165 5.40 -4.12 18.44
C THR A 165 5.08 -3.06 17.38
N ILE A 166 6.03 -2.78 16.47
CA ILE A 166 5.83 -1.84 15.36
C ILE A 166 4.77 -2.35 14.38
N VAL A 167 4.81 -3.63 13.99
CA VAL A 167 3.82 -4.23 13.07
C VAL A 167 2.41 -4.16 13.66
N MET A 168 2.25 -4.42 14.95
CA MET A 168 0.95 -4.36 15.62
C MET A 168 0.41 -2.93 15.72
N GLU A 169 1.28 -1.96 15.99
CA GLU A 169 0.92 -0.53 15.94
C GLU A 169 0.45 -0.14 14.53
N ARG A 170 1.21 -0.50 13.49
CA ARG A 170 0.86 -0.25 12.08
C ARG A 170 -0.44 -0.92 11.67
N ASN A 171 -0.68 -2.16 12.10
CA ASN A 171 -1.92 -2.89 11.84
C ASN A 171 -3.12 -2.23 12.54
N SER A 172 -2.96 -1.74 13.77
CA SER A 172 -3.99 -0.97 14.48
C SER A 172 -4.34 0.34 13.76
N ILE A 173 -3.31 1.08 13.33
CA ILE A 173 -3.47 2.28 12.49
C ILE A 173 -4.19 1.95 11.18
N ALA A 174 -3.78 0.87 10.50
CA ALA A 174 -4.39 0.47 9.25
C ALA A 174 -5.87 0.09 9.43
N LEU A 175 -6.21 -0.69 10.46
CA LEU A 175 -7.60 -1.01 10.79
C LEU A 175 -8.45 0.26 10.97
N LYS A 176 -7.94 1.25 11.70
CA LYS A 176 -8.59 2.56 11.87
C LYS A 176 -8.81 3.27 10.52
N VAL A 177 -7.75 3.45 9.73
CA VAL A 177 -7.82 4.16 8.44
C VAL A 177 -8.75 3.45 7.46
N MET A 178 -8.68 2.12 7.36
CA MET A 178 -9.54 1.36 6.45
C MET A 178 -11.01 1.42 6.88
N LYS A 179 -11.30 1.33 8.17
CA LYS A 179 -12.66 1.48 8.72
C LYS A 179 -13.27 2.84 8.36
N GLU A 180 -12.51 3.93 8.55
CA GLU A 180 -12.96 5.29 8.22
C GLU A 180 -13.27 5.48 6.72
N ASN A 181 -12.63 4.69 5.84
CA ASN A 181 -12.80 4.77 4.39
C ASN A 181 -13.67 3.65 3.81
N GLY A 182 -14.27 2.79 4.66
CA GLY A 182 -15.08 1.65 4.21
C GLY A 182 -14.30 0.63 3.36
N ILE A 183 -13.01 0.48 3.61
CA ILE A 183 -12.12 -0.47 2.90
C ILE A 183 -12.12 -1.80 3.65
N GLN A 184 -12.37 -2.89 2.93
CA GLN A 184 -12.32 -4.24 3.51
C GLN A 184 -10.89 -4.60 3.91
N VAL A 185 -10.75 -5.26 5.06
CA VAL A 185 -9.46 -5.76 5.57
C VAL A 185 -9.43 -7.29 5.51
N ILE A 186 -8.30 -7.83 5.05
CA ILE A 186 -7.93 -9.25 5.17
C ILE A 186 -6.85 -9.35 6.24
N ASP A 187 -7.12 -10.13 7.29
CA ASP A 187 -6.21 -10.29 8.42
C ASP A 187 -5.16 -11.37 8.15
N LEU A 188 -4.11 -11.02 7.40
CA LEU A 188 -2.98 -11.92 7.18
C LEU A 188 -2.09 -12.06 8.43
N TYR A 189 -2.14 -11.12 9.38
CA TYR A 189 -1.38 -11.25 10.62
C TYR A 189 -1.95 -12.41 11.45
N GLY A 190 -3.25 -12.36 11.76
CA GLY A 190 -3.96 -13.39 12.50
C GLY A 190 -4.00 -14.74 11.77
N LEU A 191 -3.97 -14.74 10.44
CA LEU A 191 -3.82 -15.98 9.66
C LEU A 191 -2.46 -16.65 9.86
N MET A 192 -1.37 -15.86 9.86
CA MET A 192 -0.01 -16.41 9.80
C MET A 192 0.68 -16.53 11.16
N GLU A 193 0.27 -15.76 12.17
CA GLU A 193 0.89 -15.81 13.51
C GLU A 193 0.77 -17.17 14.21
N PRO A 194 -0.37 -17.89 14.15
CA PRO A 194 -0.47 -19.25 14.67
C PRO A 194 0.40 -20.26 13.89
N GLU A 195 0.59 -20.03 12.59
CA GLU A 195 1.26 -20.95 11.67
C GLU A 195 2.74 -20.63 11.43
N LEU A 196 3.26 -19.60 12.11
CA LEU A 196 4.55 -19.00 11.79
C LEU A 196 5.71 -20.00 11.89
N GLU A 197 5.78 -20.78 12.97
CA GLU A 197 6.87 -21.76 13.17
C GLU A 197 6.87 -22.86 12.09
N LYS A 198 5.69 -23.19 11.55
CA LYS A 198 5.52 -24.21 10.52
C LYS A 198 5.97 -23.69 9.15
N TYR A 199 5.52 -22.50 8.78
CA TYR A 199 5.66 -21.98 7.41
C TYR A 199 6.71 -20.91 7.23
N ASN A 200 7.38 -20.43 8.28
CA ASN A 200 8.51 -19.53 8.11
C ASN A 200 9.65 -20.21 7.33
N SER A 201 10.30 -19.49 6.43
CA SER A 201 11.36 -20.04 5.57
C SER A 201 12.58 -20.46 6.38
N SER A 202 12.98 -19.61 7.32
CA SER A 202 14.07 -19.86 8.25
C SER A 202 13.93 -18.96 9.48
N LYS A 203 14.59 -19.29 10.59
CA LYS A 203 14.50 -18.47 11.82
C LYS A 203 14.93 -17.03 11.56
N GLY A 204 14.08 -16.07 11.92
CA GLY A 204 14.31 -14.65 11.69
C GLY A 204 14.06 -14.15 10.28
N ASP A 205 13.61 -15.01 9.38
CA ASP A 205 13.19 -14.62 8.04
C ASP A 205 11.82 -13.92 8.10
N LEU A 206 11.62 -13.01 7.17
CA LEU A 206 10.33 -12.35 6.92
C LEU A 206 9.48 -13.18 5.95
N HIS A 207 10.10 -14.07 5.16
CA HIS A 207 9.47 -14.81 4.09
C HIS A 207 9.00 -16.19 4.52
N TYR A 208 8.04 -16.71 3.78
CA TYR A 208 7.41 -18.00 4.06
C TYR A 208 7.84 -19.06 3.06
N LYS A 209 7.79 -20.32 3.49
CA LYS A 209 7.82 -21.47 2.60
C LYS A 209 6.63 -21.39 1.64
N ARG A 210 6.72 -22.13 0.53
CA ARG A 210 5.67 -22.22 -0.49
C ARG A 210 4.30 -22.50 0.12
N GLU A 211 4.21 -23.40 1.10
CA GLU A 211 2.96 -23.78 1.76
C GLU A 211 2.33 -22.61 2.55
N GLY A 212 3.14 -21.73 3.14
CA GLY A 212 2.64 -20.51 3.79
C GLY A 212 2.11 -19.49 2.80
N TYR A 213 2.79 -19.34 1.65
CA TYR A 213 2.28 -18.52 0.56
C TYR A 213 1.00 -19.08 -0.06
N GLU A 214 0.86 -20.39 -0.19
CA GLU A 214 -0.40 -21.04 -0.61
C GLU A 214 -1.54 -20.78 0.38
N LEU A 215 -1.27 -20.85 1.70
CA LEU A 215 -2.28 -20.55 2.72
C LEU A 215 -2.78 -19.09 2.62
N MET A 216 -1.87 -18.13 2.49
CA MET A 216 -2.24 -16.73 2.24
C MET A 216 -3.02 -16.60 0.93
N ALA A 217 -2.55 -17.26 -0.12
CA ALA A 217 -3.16 -17.17 -1.43
C ALA A 217 -4.59 -17.70 -1.46
N ASP A 218 -4.85 -18.83 -0.80
CA ASP A 218 -6.18 -19.41 -0.64
C ASP A 218 -7.14 -18.46 0.09
N HIS A 219 -6.66 -17.77 1.14
CA HIS A 219 -7.50 -16.83 1.86
C HIS A 219 -7.80 -15.59 1.02
N ILE A 220 -6.77 -15.01 0.40
CA ILE A 220 -6.88 -13.80 -0.43
C ILE A 220 -7.78 -14.05 -1.64
N SER A 221 -7.58 -15.16 -2.37
CA SER A 221 -8.35 -15.46 -3.57
C SER A 221 -9.84 -15.65 -3.25
N ARG A 222 -10.18 -16.30 -2.13
CA ARG A 222 -11.58 -16.44 -1.68
C ARG A 222 -12.23 -15.09 -1.43
N GLU A 223 -11.54 -14.16 -0.76
CA GLU A 223 -12.09 -12.83 -0.49
C GLU A 223 -12.22 -11.99 -1.77
N ILE A 224 -11.25 -12.07 -2.68
CA ILE A 224 -11.30 -11.34 -3.96
C ILE A 224 -12.42 -11.89 -4.86
N LEU A 225 -12.63 -13.21 -4.91
CA LEU A 225 -13.70 -13.82 -5.71
C LEU A 225 -15.08 -13.31 -5.28
N LYS A 226 -15.34 -13.21 -3.97
CA LYS A 226 -16.60 -12.62 -3.46
C LYS A 226 -16.83 -11.20 -4.01
N LEU A 227 -15.78 -10.39 -4.11
CA LEU A 227 -15.87 -9.02 -4.62
C LEU A 227 -16.09 -8.95 -6.13
N ILE A 228 -15.56 -9.91 -6.88
CA ILE A 228 -15.75 -10.01 -8.32
C ILE A 228 -17.17 -10.50 -8.65
N GLU A 229 -17.67 -11.50 -7.92
CA GLU A 229 -18.98 -12.13 -8.18
C GLU A 229 -20.16 -11.22 -7.83
N ASN A 230 -20.03 -10.37 -6.80
CA ASN A 230 -21.05 -9.41 -6.36
C ASN A 230 -21.23 -8.20 -7.30
N ARG A 231 -20.71 -8.26 -8.54
CA ARG A 231 -20.90 -7.23 -9.58
C ARG A 231 -22.12 -7.47 -10.48
N LYS A 232 -22.80 -8.61 -10.34
CA LYS A 232 -24.02 -8.91 -11.11
C LYS A 232 -25.18 -7.98 -10.76
#